data_AF-A0A371AZF8-F1
#
_entry.id   AF-A0A371AZF8-F1
#
_cell.length_a   1.000
_cell.length_b   1.000
_cell.length_c   1.000
_cell.angle_alpha   90.00
_cell.angle_beta   90.00
_cell.angle_gamma   90.00
#
_symmetry.space_group_name_H-M   'P 1'
#
loop_
_entity.id
_entity.type
_entity.pdbx_description
1 polymer ?
#
loop_
_entity_poly.entity_id
_entity_poly.type
_entity_poly.pdbx_seq_one_letter_code
_entity_poly.pdbx_strand_id
1 'polypeptide(L)'
;MKDLITRLNRIEGQVRGVKNMVEEERYCVDILTQVSAIQAALNSFNKNLLANHIKSCVVEDIKSGNHEVVDELCNTIQKLMK
;
A
#
# COMPACT_ATOMS: atom_id res chain seq x y z
N MET A 1 8.28 10.47 -1.78
CA MET A 1 6.84 10.68 -2.08
C MET A 1 6.47 10.62 -3.57
N LYS A 2 7.21 11.22 -4.52
CA LYS A 2 6.82 11.22 -5.95
C LYS A 2 6.60 9.81 -6.55
N ASP A 3 7.46 8.83 -6.21
CA ASP A 3 7.28 7.42 -6.63
C ASP A 3 5.99 6.78 -6.10
N LEU A 4 5.59 7.13 -4.87
CA LEU A 4 4.36 6.64 -4.25
C LEU A 4 3.12 7.13 -5.00
N ILE A 5 3.11 8.38 -5.44
CA ILE A 5 2.03 8.94 -6.27
C ILE A 5 1.95 8.19 -7.61
N THR A 6 3.08 7.93 -8.26
CA THR A 6 3.10 7.16 -9.52
C THR A 6 2.51 5.75 -9.34
N ARG A 7 2.77 5.10 -8.20
CA ARG A 7 2.18 3.80 -7.87
C ARG A 7 0.67 3.90 -7.63
N LEU A 8 0.21 4.91 -6.91
CA LEU A 8 -1.21 5.15 -6.68
C LEU A 8 -1.96 5.39 -8.00
N ASN A 9 -1.41 6.21 -8.90
CA ASN A 9 -2.02 6.45 -10.23
C ASN A 9 -2.17 5.14 -11.04
N ARG A 10 -1.21 4.22 -10.92
CA ARG A 10 -1.30 2.89 -11.55
C ARG A 10 -2.41 2.05 -10.92
N ILE A 11 -2.48 2.01 -9.59
CA ILE A 11 -3.51 1.28 -8.83
C ILE A 11 -4.91 1.83 -9.18
N GLU A 12 -5.07 3.15 -9.25
CA GLU A 12 -6.31 3.80 -9.67
C GLU A 12 -6.73 3.35 -11.09
N GLY A 13 -5.78 3.29 -12.02
CA GLY A 13 -6.01 2.76 -13.37
C GLY A 13 -6.49 1.31 -13.37
N GLN A 14 -5.90 0.46 -12.51
CA GLN A 14 -6.33 -0.94 -12.37
C GLN A 14 -7.75 -1.04 -11.77
N VAL A 15 -8.07 -0.25 -10.75
CA VAL A 15 -9.41 -0.20 -10.15
C VAL A 15 -10.46 0.24 -11.18
N ARG A 16 -10.16 1.26 -11.98
CA ARG A 16 -11.02 1.67 -13.10
C ARG A 16 -11.18 0.55 -14.13
N GLY A 17 -10.11 -0.18 -14.43
CA GLY A 17 -10.17 -1.37 -15.28
C GLY A 17 -11.13 -2.43 -14.76
N VAL A 18 -11.03 -2.78 -13.48
CA VAL A 18 -11.96 -3.73 -12.82
C VAL A 18 -13.41 -3.23 -12.88
N LYS A 19 -13.66 -1.94 -12.64
CA LYS A 19 -14.99 -1.36 -12.77
C LYS A 19 -15.57 -1.61 -14.17
N ASN A 20 -14.81 -1.31 -15.23
CA ASN A 20 -15.25 -1.54 -16.60
C ASN A 20 -15.52 -3.02 -16.88
N MET A 21 -14.68 -3.93 -16.37
CA MET A 21 -14.89 -5.37 -16.54
C MET A 21 -16.20 -5.86 -15.91
N VAL A 22 -16.61 -5.25 -14.79
CA VAL A 22 -17.91 -5.53 -14.15
C VAL A 22 -19.06 -4.99 -14.99
N GLU A 23 -18.95 -3.76 -15.50
CA GLU A 23 -19.94 -3.14 -16.38
C GLU A 23 -20.11 -3.91 -17.70
N GLU A 24 -19.04 -4.52 -18.19
CA GLU A 24 -19.02 -5.38 -19.39
C GLU A 24 -19.43 -6.84 -19.12
N GLU A 25 -19.85 -7.18 -17.89
CA GLU A 25 -20.23 -8.54 -17.46
C GLU A 25 -19.16 -9.61 -17.80
N ARG A 26 -17.88 -9.25 -17.65
CA ARG A 26 -16.78 -10.17 -17.96
C ARG A 26 -16.72 -11.36 -16.99
N TYR A 27 -16.04 -12.41 -17.44
CA TYR A 27 -15.87 -13.64 -16.67
C TYR A 27 -15.28 -13.38 -15.28
N CYS A 28 -15.96 -13.92 -14.25
CA CYS A 28 -15.64 -13.61 -12.85
C CYS A 28 -14.19 -13.95 -12.48
N VAL A 29 -13.60 -15.01 -13.05
CA VAL A 29 -12.21 -15.40 -12.75
C VAL A 29 -11.21 -14.35 -13.27
N ASP A 30 -11.49 -13.71 -14.41
CA ASP A 30 -10.64 -12.63 -14.92
C ASP A 30 -10.69 -11.42 -13.98
N ILE A 31 -11.89 -11.07 -13.51
CA ILE A 31 -12.10 -9.97 -12.55
C ILE A 31 -11.35 -10.26 -11.26
N LEU A 32 -11.49 -11.47 -10.70
CA LEU A 32 -10.77 -11.89 -9.49
C LEU A 32 -9.25 -11.84 -9.67
N THR A 33 -8.76 -12.18 -10.87
CA THR A 33 -7.33 -12.07 -11.21
C THR A 33 -6.86 -10.62 -11.17
N GLN A 34 -7.64 -9.68 -11.74
CA GLN A 34 -7.30 -8.26 -11.69
C GLN A 34 -7.39 -7.67 -10.28
N VAL A 35 -8.38 -8.07 -9.49
CA VAL A 35 -8.47 -7.69 -8.07
C VAL A 35 -7.25 -8.18 -7.29
N SER A 36 -6.80 -9.41 -7.54
CA SER A 36 -5.58 -9.95 -6.91
C SER A 36 -4.33 -9.14 -7.32
N ALA A 37 -4.25 -8.69 -8.57
CA ALA A 37 -3.18 -7.81 -9.03
C ALA A 37 -3.19 -6.44 -8.32
N ILE A 38 -4.37 -5.87 -8.06
CA ILE A 38 -4.54 -4.63 -7.30
C ILE A 38 -4.06 -4.82 -5.86
N GLN A 39 -4.45 -5.92 -5.21
CA GLN A 39 -4.00 -6.23 -3.85
C GLN A 39 -2.48 -6.36 -3.77
N ALA A 40 -1.85 -7.04 -4.73
CA ALA A 40 -0.39 -7.13 -4.82
C ALA A 40 0.27 -5.76 -5.01
N ALA A 41 -0.31 -4.89 -5.84
CA ALA A 41 0.19 -3.53 -6.06
C ALA A 41 0.07 -2.67 -4.79
N LEU A 42 -1.06 -2.74 -4.06
CA LEU A 42 -1.25 -2.08 -2.77
C LEU A 42 -0.26 -2.59 -1.72
N ASN A 43 -0.01 -3.89 -1.66
CA ASN A 43 0.99 -4.46 -0.75
C ASN A 43 2.40 -3.96 -1.08
N SER A 44 2.74 -3.82 -2.37
CA SER A 44 4.00 -3.21 -2.79
C SER A 44 4.07 -1.73 -2.39
N PHE A 45 3.00 -0.96 -2.57
CA PHE A 45 2.91 0.42 -2.13
C PHE A 45 3.12 0.56 -0.62
N ASN A 46 2.43 -0.25 0.19
CA ASN A 46 2.53 -0.24 1.65
C ASN A 46 3.97 -0.49 2.12
N LYS A 47 4.67 -1.46 1.52
CA LYS A 47 6.08 -1.73 1.82
C LYS A 47 6.97 -0.51 1.57
N ASN A 48 6.77 0.19 0.45
CA ASN A 48 7.54 1.39 0.12
C ASN A 48 7.22 2.55 1.06
N LEU A 49 5.94 2.77 1.39
CA LEU A 49 5.53 3.81 2.33
C LEU A 49 6.10 3.55 3.73
N LEU A 50 5.99 2.32 4.23
CA LEU A 50 6.54 1.91 5.51
C LEU A 50 8.06 2.10 5.57
N ALA A 51 8.78 1.68 4.52
CA ALA A 51 10.22 1.86 4.45
C ALA A 51 10.63 3.35 4.49
N ASN A 52 9.87 4.22 3.85
CA ASN A 52 10.10 5.66 3.92
C ASN A 52 9.86 6.19 5.35
N HIS A 53 8.75 5.81 5.98
CA HIS A 53 8.42 6.23 7.35
C HIS A 53 9.49 5.80 8.36
N ILE A 54 10.00 4.57 8.25
CA ILE A 54 11.10 4.08 9.10
C ILE A 54 12.36 4.93 8.89
N LYS A 55 12.73 5.21 7.64
CA LYS A 55 13.97 5.93 7.31
C LYS A 55 13.94 7.43 7.62
N SER A 56 12.75 8.02 7.76
CA SER A 56 12.58 9.44 8.11
C SER A 56 12.11 9.61 9.55
N CYS A 57 10.81 9.45 9.79
CA CYS A 57 10.16 9.87 11.04
C CYS A 57 10.69 9.06 12.23
N VAL A 58 10.73 7.73 12.10
CA VAL A 58 11.17 6.85 13.19
C VAL A 58 12.64 7.09 13.53
N VAL A 59 13.51 7.22 12.53
CA VAL A 59 14.94 7.51 12.75
C VAL A 59 15.16 8.89 13.38
N GLU A 60 14.39 9.90 12.98
CA GLU A 60 14.46 11.25 13.56
C GLU A 60 13.99 11.26 15.02
N ASP A 61 12.89 10.58 15.34
CA ASP A 61 12.35 10.48 16.68
C ASP A 61 13.26 9.71 17.64
N ILE A 62 13.85 8.59 17.18
CA ILE A 62 14.84 7.86 17.98
C ILE A 62 16.05 8.76 18.29
N LYS A 63 16.51 9.57 17.32
CA LYS A 63 17.61 10.51 17.53
C LYS A 63 17.25 11.67 18.47
N SER A 64 15.98 12.05 18.54
CA SER A 64 15.48 13.06 19.48
C SER A 64 15.20 12.52 20.89
N GLY A 65 15.42 11.21 21.10
CA GLY A 65 15.18 10.53 22.38
C GLY A 65 13.73 10.07 22.57
N ASN A 66 12.87 10.22 21.56
CA ASN A 66 11.51 9.71 21.59
C ASN A 66 11.47 8.25 21.12
N HIS A 67 11.30 7.31 22.04
CA HIS A 67 11.26 5.88 21.73
C HIS A 67 9.83 5.33 21.60
N GLU A 68 8.79 6.12 21.94
CA GLU A 68 7.38 5.71 21.80
C GLU A 68 7.00 5.42 20.34
N VAL A 69 7.70 6.05 19.39
CA VAL A 69 7.53 5.83 17.95
C VAL A 69 7.76 4.37 17.54
N VAL A 70 8.57 3.61 18.29
CA VAL A 70 8.83 2.20 18.02
C VAL A 70 7.60 1.35 18.33
N ASP A 71 6.89 1.65 19.42
CA ASP A 71 5.65 0.97 19.78
C ASP A 71 4.54 1.28 18.77
N GLU A 72 4.45 2.53 18.29
CA GLU A 72 3.54 2.92 17.22
C GLU A 72 3.84 2.16 15.92
N LEU A 73 5.12 2.04 15.55
CA LEU A 73 5.55 1.28 14.38
C LEU A 73 5.18 -0.20 14.50
N CYS A 74 5.44 -0.83 15.66
CA CYS A 74 5.07 -2.22 15.91
C CYS A 74 3.55 -2.45 15.78
N ASN A 75 2.74 -1.56 16.36
CA ASN A 75 1.28 -1.61 16.25
C ASN A 75 0.80 -1.45 14.80
N THR A 76 1.46 -0.58 14.03
CA THR A 76 1.15 -0.37 12.60
C THR A 76 1.48 -1.61 11.77
N ILE A 77 2.65 -2.23 11.98
CA ILE A 77 3.05 -3.46 11.28
C ILE A 77 2.07 -4.60 11.56
N GLN A 78 1.63 -4.76 12.81
CA GLN A 78 0.64 -5.78 13.17
C GLN A 78 -0.69 -5.62 12.41
N LYS A 79 -1.12 -4.39 12.13
CA LYS A 79 -2.34 -4.12 11.35
C LYS A 79 -2.16 -4.45 9.86
N LEU A 80 -0.95 -4.28 9.32
CA LEU A 80 -0.63 -4.53 7.92
C LEU A 80 -0.35 -6.01 7.59
N MET A 81 -0.10 -6.84 8.61
CA MET A 81 0.15 -8.28 8.47
C MET A 81 -1.11 -9.14 8.61
N LYS A 82 -2.27 -8.53 8.87
CA LYS A 82 -3.57 -9.21 8.84
C LYS A 82 -4.07 -9.35 7.40
#